data_AF-A0A0X3Q4K0-F1
#
_entry.id   AF-A0A0X3Q4K0-F1
#
_cell.length_a   1.000
_cell.length_b   1.000
_cell.length_c   1.000
_cell.angle_alpha   90.00
_cell.angle_beta   90.00
_cell.angle_gamma   90.00
#
_symmetry.space_group_name_H-M   'P 1'
#
loop_
_entity.id
_entity.type
_entity.pdbx_description
1 polymer ?
#
loop_
_entity_poly.entity_id
_entity_poly.type
_entity_poly.pdbx_seq_one_letter_code
_entity_poly.pdbx_strand_id
1 'polypeptide(L)'
;MSFCFLIWCIAQLQLMNMELSRQLSWLSMHPTDASGWSYRAHLLEVWRGKRNAEEEQDKAAFLEQLWQEAKNVDSLLRAVPENEPVWVYRRLLDVLFVEKTDPSSLPAFDCLAAAAAQQPTSNSSDHNAPISLTSCSTTAPGTFSGPWASLLYHRHINWLREFILPRLVGSPAILVTHPTSVSKPSPCLRPYLPPRL
;
A
#
# COMPACT_ATOMS: atom_id res chain seq x y z
N MET A 1 19.75 16.23 23.02
CA MET A 1 18.77 16.87 22.11
C MET A 1 18.19 18.08 22.82
N SER A 2 18.12 19.23 22.13
CA SER A 2 17.81 20.53 22.75
C SER A 2 16.29 20.73 22.90
N PHE A 3 15.84 21.26 24.04
CA PHE A 3 14.43 21.52 24.35
C PHE A 3 13.70 22.34 23.26
N CYS A 4 14.42 23.26 22.60
CA CYS A 4 13.88 24.04 21.48
C CYS A 4 13.55 23.20 20.24
N PHE A 5 14.29 22.11 20.02
CA PHE A 5 14.05 21.18 18.92
C PHE A 5 12.75 20.39 19.16
N LEU A 6 12.56 19.87 20.38
CA LEU A 6 11.35 19.16 20.77
C LEU A 6 10.10 20.04 20.64
N ILE A 7 10.17 21.31 21.07
CA ILE A 7 9.05 22.27 20.91
C ILE A 7 8.75 22.55 19.44
N TRP A 8 9.75 22.70 18.59
CA TRP A 8 9.56 22.90 17.15
C TRP A 8 8.93 21.69 16.47
N CYS A 9 9.36 20.48 16.82
CA CYS A 9 8.77 19.22 16.36
C CYS A 9 7.30 19.09 16.78
N ILE A 10 6.99 19.36 18.06
CA ILE A 10 5.62 19.33 18.60
C ILE A 10 4.73 20.36 17.90
N ALA A 11 5.21 21.60 17.72
CA ALA A 11 4.45 22.66 17.05
C ALA A 11 4.14 22.31 15.58
N GLN A 12 5.07 21.67 14.87
CA GLN A 12 4.84 21.21 13.50
C GLN A 12 3.85 20.03 13.42
N LEU A 13 3.92 19.10 14.36
CA LEU A 13 2.97 17.98 14.44
C LEU A 13 1.55 18.48 14.75
N GLN A 14 1.42 19.45 15.65
CA GLN A 14 0.15 20.11 15.96
C GLN A 14 -0.43 20.82 14.74
N LEU A 15 0.39 21.57 14.00
CA LEU A 15 -0.02 22.21 12.74
C LEU A 15 -0.47 21.18 11.70
N MET A 16 0.24 20.05 11.59
CA MET A 16 -0.13 18.96 10.68
C MET A 16 -1.50 18.36 11.05
N ASN A 17 -1.73 18.05 12.32
CA ASN A 17 -2.99 17.51 12.81
C ASN A 17 -4.16 18.48 12.63
N MET A 18 -3.94 19.77 12.86
CA MET A 18 -4.95 20.81 12.60
C MET A 18 -5.30 20.88 11.12
N GLU A 19 -4.29 20.84 10.23
CA GLU A 19 -4.52 20.90 8.80
C GLU A 19 -5.22 19.63 8.28
N LEU A 20 -4.83 18.44 8.76
CA LEU A 20 -5.54 17.19 8.46
C LEU A 20 -7.00 17.25 8.94
N SER A 21 -7.27 17.84 10.11
CA SER A 21 -8.63 18.00 10.62
C SER A 21 -9.45 18.97 9.75
N ARG A 22 -8.84 20.11 9.37
CA ARG A 22 -9.45 21.10 8.47
C ARG A 22 -9.80 20.50 7.11
N GLN A 23 -8.89 19.72 6.53
CA GLN A 23 -9.11 19.03 5.26
C GLN A 23 -10.20 17.97 5.36
N LEU A 24 -10.28 17.23 6.48
CA LEU A 24 -11.34 16.26 6.67
C LEU A 24 -12.72 16.93 6.70
N SER A 25 -12.83 18.09 7.37
CA SER A 25 -14.05 18.90 7.36
C SER A 25 -14.41 19.38 5.95
N TRP A 26 -13.45 19.87 5.17
CA TRP A 26 -13.69 20.29 3.79
C TRP A 26 -14.18 19.12 2.91
N LEU A 27 -13.47 18.00 2.94
CA LEU A 27 -13.77 16.82 2.13
C LEU A 27 -15.10 16.16 2.53
N SER A 28 -15.57 16.36 3.76
CA SER A 28 -16.92 15.92 4.15
C SER A 28 -18.02 16.68 3.40
N MET A 29 -17.78 17.95 3.03
CA MET A 29 -18.69 18.77 2.23
C MET A 29 -18.43 18.62 0.73
N HIS A 30 -17.19 18.32 0.35
CA HIS A 30 -16.73 18.23 -1.03
C HIS A 30 -16.02 16.89 -1.30
N PRO A 31 -16.73 15.74 -1.23
CA PRO A 31 -16.11 14.42 -1.25
C PRO A 31 -15.45 14.08 -2.60
N THR A 32 -15.84 14.73 -3.70
CA THR A 32 -15.27 14.51 -5.03
C THR A 32 -14.16 15.50 -5.40
N ASP A 33 -13.71 16.33 -4.45
CA ASP A 33 -12.63 17.29 -4.67
C ASP A 33 -11.28 16.58 -4.77
N ALA A 34 -10.87 16.27 -6.00
CA ALA A 34 -9.60 15.62 -6.28
C ALA A 34 -8.39 16.42 -5.78
N SER A 35 -8.47 17.75 -5.78
CA SER A 35 -7.38 18.62 -5.32
C SER A 35 -7.23 18.56 -3.80
N GLY A 36 -8.35 18.54 -3.07
CA GLY A 36 -8.37 18.35 -1.61
C GLY A 36 -7.80 16.98 -1.20
N TRP A 37 -8.18 15.90 -1.89
CA TRP A 37 -7.61 14.57 -1.64
C TRP A 37 -6.10 14.51 -1.94
N SER A 38 -5.66 15.16 -3.02
CA SER A 38 -4.25 15.25 -3.38
C SER A 38 -3.44 16.08 -2.38
N TYR A 39 -4.03 17.14 -1.85
CA TYR A 39 -3.40 17.95 -0.80
C TYR A 39 -3.31 17.17 0.51
N ARG A 40 -4.36 16.43 0.90
CA ARG A 40 -4.33 15.54 2.06
C ARG A 40 -3.26 14.46 1.93
N ALA A 41 -3.11 13.89 0.73
CA ALA A 41 -2.03 12.96 0.40
C ALA A 41 -0.65 13.59 0.64
N HIS A 42 -0.43 14.78 0.11
CA HIS A 42 0.82 15.52 0.28
C HIS A 42 1.17 15.75 1.75
N LEU A 43 0.19 16.09 2.61
CA LEU A 43 0.42 16.26 4.05
C LEU A 43 0.99 14.98 4.71
N LEU A 44 0.44 13.81 4.37
CA LEU A 44 0.94 12.54 4.87
C LEU A 44 2.34 12.21 4.34
N GLU A 45 2.63 12.52 3.07
CA GLU A 45 3.97 12.36 2.50
C GLU A 45 5.01 13.28 3.15
N VAL A 46 4.63 14.51 3.48
CA VAL A 46 5.49 15.46 4.22
C VAL A 46 5.75 14.95 5.64
N TRP A 47 4.73 14.43 6.32
CA TRP A 47 4.91 13.81 7.63
C TRP A 47 5.84 12.59 7.53
N ARG A 48 5.67 11.74 6.50
CA ARG A 48 6.59 10.63 6.20
C ARG A 48 8.03 11.11 5.97
N GLY A 49 8.24 12.17 5.17
CA GLY A 49 9.55 12.66 4.74
C GLY A 49 10.40 13.29 5.85
N LYS A 50 9.77 13.81 6.92
CA LYS A 50 10.45 14.41 8.07
C LYS A 50 11.16 13.41 9.00
N ARG A 51 11.18 12.12 8.64
CA ARG A 51 11.56 10.98 9.51
C ARG A 51 12.98 10.45 9.39
N ASN A 52 13.86 11.10 8.64
CA ASN A 52 15.25 10.65 8.60
C ASN A 52 16.04 11.03 9.89
N ALA A 53 15.37 11.39 10.99
CA ALA A 53 16.03 11.89 12.20
C ALA A 53 15.58 11.28 13.57
N GLU A 54 14.31 11.02 13.92
CA GLU A 54 13.96 10.74 15.35
C GLU A 54 12.71 9.85 15.66
N GLU A 55 12.77 9.25 16.87
CA GLU A 55 11.80 8.66 17.83
C GLU A 55 10.67 7.69 17.40
N GLU A 56 10.64 6.49 18.03
CA GLU A 56 9.58 5.46 17.91
C GLU A 56 8.17 5.98 18.23
N GLN A 57 8.04 7.02 19.06
CA GLN A 57 6.75 7.61 19.42
C GLN A 57 6.07 8.32 18.24
N ASP A 58 6.84 9.03 17.41
CA ASP A 58 6.29 9.62 16.18
C ASP A 58 5.85 8.48 15.23
N LYS A 59 6.65 7.43 15.09
CA LYS A 59 6.33 6.25 14.27
C LYS A 59 4.96 5.67 14.61
N ALA A 60 4.69 5.45 15.90
CA ALA A 60 3.41 4.97 16.38
C ALA A 60 2.26 5.93 16.03
N ALA A 61 2.42 7.23 16.27
CA ALA A 61 1.39 8.24 15.99
C ALA A 61 1.01 8.31 14.50
N PHE A 62 2.01 8.24 13.60
CA PHE A 62 1.73 8.21 12.16
C PHE A 62 1.05 6.92 11.72
N LEU A 63 1.43 5.77 12.28
CA LEU A 63 0.76 4.51 11.97
C LEU A 63 -0.70 4.53 12.45
N GLU A 64 -0.95 5.06 13.64
CA GLU A 64 -2.31 5.30 14.15
C GLU A 64 -3.11 6.21 13.21
N GLN A 65 -2.48 7.29 12.72
CA GLN A 65 -3.10 8.17 11.73
C GLN A 65 -3.45 7.41 10.44
N LEU A 66 -2.53 6.62 9.88
CA LEU A 66 -2.81 5.83 8.67
C LEU A 66 -3.99 4.87 8.86
N TRP A 67 -4.06 4.20 10.01
CA TRP A 67 -5.19 3.33 10.35
C TRP A 67 -6.51 4.09 10.42
N GLN A 68 -6.49 5.31 10.96
CA GLN A 68 -7.69 6.15 11.00
C GLN A 68 -8.10 6.60 9.59
N GLU A 69 -7.14 6.95 8.73
CA GLU A 69 -7.43 7.29 7.33
C GLU A 69 -8.02 6.11 6.57
N ALA A 70 -7.48 4.90 6.73
CA ALA A 70 -7.99 3.70 6.09
C ALA A 70 -9.45 3.40 6.48
N LYS A 71 -9.78 3.53 7.77
CA LYS A 71 -11.17 3.41 8.25
C LYS A 71 -12.09 4.45 7.64
N ASN A 72 -11.64 5.71 7.55
CA ASN A 72 -12.41 6.79 6.95
C ASN A 72 -12.66 6.54 5.45
N VAL A 73 -11.64 6.13 4.72
CA VAL A 73 -11.71 5.78 3.29
C VAL A 73 -12.67 4.62 3.06
N ASP A 74 -12.60 3.56 3.86
CA ASP A 74 -13.53 2.44 3.79
C ASP A 74 -14.98 2.89 4.01
N SER A 75 -15.21 3.76 5.00
CA SER A 75 -16.55 4.31 5.24
C SER A 75 -17.05 5.14 4.04
N LEU A 76 -16.19 5.97 3.46
CA LEU A 76 -16.53 6.81 2.31
C LEU A 76 -16.83 5.98 1.06
N LEU A 77 -16.03 4.95 0.78
CA LEU A 77 -16.22 4.08 -0.38
C LEU A 77 -17.43 3.16 -0.22
N ARG A 78 -17.85 2.81 1.00
CA ARG A 78 -19.12 2.12 1.21
C ARG A 78 -20.32 3.02 0.93
N ALA A 79 -20.21 4.31 1.23
CA ALA A 79 -21.29 5.28 1.01
C ALA A 79 -21.36 5.74 -0.46
N VAL A 80 -20.20 6.01 -1.07
CA VAL A 80 -20.07 6.52 -2.44
C VAL A 80 -18.95 5.74 -3.16
N PRO A 81 -19.25 4.51 -3.64
CA PRO A 81 -18.25 3.62 -4.21
C PRO A 81 -17.67 4.12 -5.55
N GLU A 82 -18.33 5.08 -6.18
CA GLU A 82 -17.94 5.67 -7.47
C GLU A 82 -16.94 6.83 -7.34
N ASN A 83 -16.56 7.20 -6.12
CA ASN A 83 -15.68 8.32 -5.83
C ASN A 83 -14.21 8.00 -6.17
N GLU A 84 -13.81 8.22 -7.42
CA GLU A 84 -12.46 7.92 -7.92
C GLU A 84 -11.32 8.60 -7.12
N PRO A 85 -11.40 9.89 -6.74
CA PRO A 85 -10.39 10.52 -5.88
C PRO A 85 -10.08 9.73 -4.59
N VAL A 86 -11.11 9.17 -3.94
CA VAL A 86 -10.93 8.38 -2.71
C VAL A 86 -10.24 7.04 -3.00
N TRP A 87 -10.52 6.40 -4.15
CA TRP A 87 -9.79 5.21 -4.58
C TRP A 87 -8.30 5.51 -4.85
N VAL A 88 -7.99 6.65 -5.46
CA VAL A 88 -6.60 7.07 -5.67
C VAL A 88 -5.90 7.33 -4.33
N TYR A 89 -6.59 8.00 -3.41
CA TYR A 89 -6.08 8.25 -2.06
C TYR A 89 -5.84 6.95 -1.28
N ARG A 90 -6.73 5.94 -1.38
CA ARG A 90 -6.55 4.60 -0.79
C ARG A 90 -5.22 3.98 -1.20
N ARG A 91 -4.87 4.02 -2.49
CA ARG A 91 -3.60 3.46 -3.00
C ARG A 91 -2.38 4.10 -2.35
N LEU A 92 -2.41 5.40 -2.12
CA LEU A 92 -1.34 6.07 -1.40
C LEU A 92 -1.21 5.53 0.02
N LEU A 93 -2.33 5.36 0.73
CA LEU A 93 -2.33 4.81 2.09
C LEU A 93 -1.68 3.41 2.10
N ASP A 94 -2.00 2.55 1.14
CA ASP A 94 -1.39 1.22 1.00
C ASP A 94 0.14 1.31 0.80
N VAL A 95 0.60 2.23 -0.07
CA VAL A 95 2.05 2.47 -0.28
C VAL A 95 2.71 2.92 1.03
N LEU A 96 2.14 3.93 1.69
CA LEU A 96 2.69 4.49 2.93
C LEU A 96 2.71 3.46 4.07
N PHE A 97 1.72 2.58 4.12
CA PHE A 97 1.60 1.54 5.13
C PHE A 97 2.66 0.45 4.94
N VAL A 98 2.77 -0.12 3.75
CA VAL A 98 3.72 -1.21 3.43
C VAL A 98 5.16 -0.77 3.58
N GLU A 99 5.48 0.50 3.33
CA GLU A 99 6.83 1.02 3.56
C GLU A 99 7.23 1.11 5.04
N LYS A 100 6.26 1.14 5.96
CA LYS A 100 6.49 1.43 7.38
C LYS A 100 6.19 0.27 8.32
N THR A 101 5.49 -0.76 7.83
CA THR A 101 5.03 -1.89 8.62
C THR A 101 5.41 -3.21 7.97
N ASP A 102 5.23 -4.30 8.73
CA ASP A 102 5.35 -5.63 8.15
C ASP A 102 4.25 -5.83 7.08
N PRO A 103 4.63 -6.13 5.84
CA PRO A 103 3.75 -6.58 4.76
C PRO A 103 2.62 -7.53 5.16
N SER A 104 2.87 -8.42 6.12
CA SER A 104 1.90 -9.41 6.60
C SER A 104 0.64 -8.78 7.22
N SER A 105 0.73 -7.53 7.66
CA SER A 105 -0.38 -6.77 8.26
C SER A 105 -1.25 -6.02 7.25
N LEU A 106 -0.86 -5.99 5.97
CA LEU A 106 -1.61 -5.32 4.92
C LEU A 106 -3.06 -5.81 4.78
N PRO A 107 -3.37 -7.12 4.84
CA PRO A 107 -4.77 -7.60 4.80
C PRO A 107 -5.64 -7.08 5.94
N ALA A 108 -5.06 -6.75 7.09
CA ALA A 108 -5.80 -6.15 8.20
C ALA A 108 -6.05 -4.66 7.96
N PHE A 109 -5.11 -3.98 7.29
CA PHE A 109 -5.19 -2.57 6.94
C PHE A 109 -6.13 -2.31 5.76
N ASP A 110 -5.96 -3.08 4.68
CA ASP A 110 -6.82 -3.11 3.51
C ASP A 110 -7.32 -4.55 3.28
N CYS A 111 -8.58 -4.81 3.65
CA CYS A 111 -9.21 -6.10 3.42
C CYS A 111 -9.28 -6.52 1.94
N LEU A 112 -9.19 -5.56 1.00
CA LEU A 112 -9.13 -5.83 -0.43
C LEU A 112 -7.77 -6.41 -0.84
N ALA A 113 -6.70 -6.20 -0.06
CA ALA A 113 -5.42 -6.85 -0.29
C ALA A 113 -5.51 -8.39 -0.11
N ALA A 114 -6.35 -8.86 0.82
CA ALA A 114 -6.64 -10.29 0.96
C ALA A 114 -7.31 -10.86 -0.30
N ALA A 115 -8.32 -10.15 -0.81
CA ALA A 115 -8.99 -10.53 -2.05
C ALA A 115 -8.03 -10.48 -3.26
N ALA A 116 -7.12 -9.51 -3.28
CA ALA A 116 -6.10 -9.39 -4.31
C ALA A 116 -5.15 -10.60 -4.31
N ALA A 117 -4.69 -11.04 -3.14
CA ALA A 117 -3.77 -12.17 -2.99
C ALA A 117 -4.39 -13.55 -3.28
N GLN A 118 -5.71 -13.70 -3.12
CA GLN A 118 -6.41 -14.98 -3.26
C GLN A 118 -6.83 -15.34 -4.70
N GLN A 119 -6.83 -14.40 -5.65
CA GLN A 119 -7.20 -14.77 -7.03
C GLN A 119 -6.02 -15.46 -7.74
N PRO A 120 -6.25 -16.62 -8.38
CA PRO A 120 -5.25 -17.24 -9.24
C PRO A 120 -4.88 -16.30 -10.38
N THR A 121 -3.58 -16.13 -10.64
CA THR A 121 -3.10 -15.61 -11.92
C THR A 121 -3.47 -16.64 -12.99
N SER A 122 -4.54 -16.40 -13.74
CA SER A 122 -4.69 -17.09 -15.01
C SER A 122 -3.52 -16.62 -15.88
N ASN A 123 -2.46 -17.41 -15.95
CA ASN A 123 -1.35 -17.22 -16.86
C ASN A 123 -1.90 -17.21 -18.28
N SER A 124 -2.15 -16.01 -18.83
CA SER A 124 -2.21 -15.79 -20.26
C SER A 124 -0.91 -15.12 -20.63
N SER A 125 0.06 -15.94 -21.01
CA SER A 125 1.28 -15.53 -21.68
C SER A 125 0.92 -14.90 -23.03
N ASP A 126 0.49 -13.66 -23.05
CA ASP A 126 0.34 -12.88 -24.28
C ASP A 126 0.67 -11.42 -23.97
N HIS A 127 1.92 -11.05 -24.20
CA HIS A 127 2.45 -9.69 -24.04
C HIS A 127 1.85 -8.65 -25.00
N ASN A 128 0.74 -8.93 -25.69
CA ASN A 128 0.10 -8.02 -26.64
C ASN A 128 -1.45 -8.10 -26.69
N ALA A 129 -2.11 -8.78 -25.75
CA ALA A 129 -3.57 -8.75 -25.70
C ALA A 129 -4.06 -7.43 -25.06
N PRO A 130 -5.05 -6.72 -25.64
CA PRO A 130 -5.68 -5.60 -24.96
C PRO A 130 -6.21 -6.11 -23.63
N ILE A 131 -6.06 -5.33 -22.56
CA ILE A 131 -6.52 -5.64 -21.20
C ILE A 131 -8.01 -5.98 -21.27
N SER A 132 -8.32 -7.26 -21.46
CA SER A 132 -9.68 -7.73 -21.62
C SER A 132 -10.23 -7.84 -20.20
N LEU A 133 -11.13 -6.91 -19.85
CA LEU A 133 -11.81 -6.80 -18.56
C LEU A 133 -12.67 -8.03 -18.19
N THR A 134 -12.52 -9.17 -18.89
CA THR A 134 -13.42 -10.33 -18.82
C THR A 134 -12.87 -11.56 -18.09
N SER A 135 -11.66 -11.53 -17.54
CA SER A 135 -11.14 -12.67 -16.75
C SER A 135 -10.95 -12.38 -15.25
N CYS A 136 -11.69 -11.42 -14.67
CA CYS A 136 -11.69 -11.21 -13.23
C CYS A 136 -12.93 -11.84 -12.59
N SER A 137 -12.87 -13.14 -12.28
CA SER A 137 -13.89 -13.77 -11.43
C SER A 137 -13.50 -13.61 -9.96
N THR A 138 -13.78 -12.44 -9.41
CA THR A 138 -14.33 -12.31 -8.06
C THR A 138 -15.47 -11.34 -8.22
N THR A 139 -16.71 -11.80 -8.05
CA THR A 139 -17.87 -10.92 -8.04
C THR A 139 -17.60 -9.80 -7.04
N ALA A 140 -17.60 -8.56 -7.55
CA ALA A 140 -17.48 -7.38 -6.70
C ALA A 140 -18.56 -7.49 -5.60
N PRO A 141 -18.22 -7.20 -4.33
CA PRO A 141 -19.18 -7.17 -3.23
C PRO A 141 -20.40 -6.33 -3.62
N GLY A 142 -21.59 -6.62 -3.05
CA GLY A 142 -22.83 -5.91 -3.41
C GLY A 142 -22.71 -4.38 -3.36
N THR A 143 -21.90 -3.86 -2.44
CA THR A 143 -21.56 -2.43 -2.29
C THR A 143 -20.87 -1.83 -3.53
N PHE A 144 -20.15 -2.62 -4.31
CA PHE A 144 -19.42 -2.22 -5.51
C PHE A 144 -20.04 -2.77 -6.81
N SER A 145 -21.30 -3.20 -6.77
CA SER A 145 -21.98 -3.85 -7.92
C SER A 145 -22.32 -2.92 -9.08
N GLY A 146 -22.33 -1.59 -8.85
CA GLY A 146 -22.52 -0.61 -9.91
C GLY A 146 -21.43 -0.69 -10.99
N PRO A 147 -21.71 -0.40 -12.28
CA PRO A 147 -20.73 -0.57 -13.35
C PRO A 147 -19.42 0.18 -13.11
N TRP A 148 -19.51 1.42 -12.65
CA TRP A 148 -18.32 2.25 -12.38
C TRP A 148 -17.61 1.85 -11.08
N ALA A 149 -18.37 1.62 -10.01
CA ALA A 149 -17.85 1.11 -8.74
C ALA A 149 -17.09 -0.22 -8.92
N SER A 150 -17.65 -1.13 -9.71
CA SER A 150 -17.05 -2.43 -10.04
C SER A 150 -15.75 -2.24 -10.81
N LEU A 151 -15.72 -1.35 -11.82
CA LEU A 151 -14.49 -1.02 -12.54
C LEU A 151 -13.39 -0.52 -11.60
N LEU A 152 -13.71 0.44 -10.71
CA LEU A 152 -12.75 1.00 -9.75
C LEU A 152 -12.23 -0.04 -8.76
N TYR A 153 -13.13 -0.90 -8.25
CA TYR A 153 -12.80 -2.04 -7.40
C TYR A 153 -11.78 -2.97 -8.08
N HIS A 154 -12.09 -3.44 -9.29
CA HIS A 154 -11.20 -4.35 -10.02
C HIS A 154 -9.87 -3.68 -10.37
N ARG A 155 -9.88 -2.39 -10.72
CA ARG A 155 -8.66 -1.62 -10.98
C ARG A 155 -7.78 -1.52 -9.74
N HIS A 156 -8.37 -1.34 -8.55
CA HIS A 156 -7.62 -1.36 -7.28
C HIS A 156 -7.03 -2.73 -6.97
N ILE A 157 -7.83 -3.79 -7.11
CA ILE A 157 -7.38 -5.18 -6.92
C ILE A 157 -6.20 -5.53 -7.84
N ASN A 158 -6.28 -5.18 -9.13
CA ASN A 158 -5.19 -5.41 -10.07
C ASN A 158 -3.96 -4.57 -9.72
N TRP A 159 -4.14 -3.30 -9.35
CA TRP A 159 -3.03 -2.45 -8.92
C TRP A 159 -2.32 -3.01 -7.67
N LEU A 160 -3.07 -3.50 -6.67
CA LEU A 160 -2.50 -4.15 -5.50
C LEU A 160 -1.61 -5.34 -5.90
N ARG A 161 -2.05 -6.18 -6.84
CA ARG A 161 -1.27 -7.32 -7.35
C ARG A 161 -0.01 -6.91 -8.09
N GLU A 162 -0.08 -5.88 -8.90
CA GLU A 162 1.03 -5.48 -9.77
C GLU A 162 2.08 -4.68 -9.00
N PHE A 163 1.66 -3.83 -8.06
CA PHE A 163 2.55 -2.82 -7.47
C PHE A 163 2.80 -3.00 -5.97
N ILE A 164 1.88 -3.60 -5.22
CA ILE A 164 1.99 -3.72 -3.76
C ILE A 164 2.42 -5.12 -3.34
N LEU A 165 1.68 -6.16 -3.73
CA LEU A 165 1.95 -7.55 -3.36
C LEU A 165 3.38 -8.01 -3.71
N PRO A 166 3.99 -7.65 -4.86
CA PRO A 166 5.36 -8.05 -5.17
C PRO A 166 6.39 -7.42 -4.23
N ARG A 167 6.10 -6.24 -3.67
CA ARG A 167 6.96 -5.60 -2.65
C ARG A 167 6.92 -6.36 -1.33
N LEU A 168 5.86 -7.12 -1.07
CA LEU A 168 5.72 -7.97 0.11
C LEU A 168 6.60 -9.23 -0.01
N VAL A 169 6.71 -9.80 -1.21
CA VAL A 169 7.53 -10.99 -1.49
C VAL A 169 9.01 -10.65 -1.70
N GLY A 170 9.31 -9.38 -2.03
CA GLY A 170 10.66 -8.88 -2.26
C GLY A 170 11.51 -8.55 -1.01
N SER A 171 10.95 -8.70 0.21
CA SER A 171 11.78 -8.74 1.43
C SER A 171 12.29 -10.18 1.63
N PRO A 172 13.61 -10.43 1.63
CA PRO A 172 14.14 -11.78 1.67
C PRO A 172 14.10 -12.31 3.10
N ALA A 173 12.96 -12.83 3.49
CA ALA A 173 12.85 -13.76 4.60
C ALA A 173 11.52 -14.51 4.46
N ILE A 174 11.55 -15.72 3.89
CA ILE A 174 11.17 -16.96 4.59
C ILE A 174 10.93 -18.12 3.61
N LEU A 175 11.77 -19.14 3.84
CA LEU A 175 11.55 -20.57 3.71
C LEU A 175 11.03 -21.12 2.37
N VAL A 176 11.98 -21.36 1.47
CA VAL A 176 11.96 -22.62 0.73
C VAL A 176 12.20 -23.75 1.74
N THR A 177 11.13 -24.48 2.04
CA THR A 177 11.20 -25.76 2.75
C THR A 177 12.14 -26.69 2.00
N HIS A 178 13.22 -27.12 2.66
CA HIS A 178 14.06 -28.22 2.20
C HIS A 178 13.19 -29.48 1.97
N PRO A 179 13.19 -30.08 0.77
CA PRO A 179 13.00 -31.51 0.69
C PRO A 179 14.34 -32.16 1.03
N THR A 180 14.37 -32.84 2.17
CA THR A 180 15.36 -33.86 2.49
C THR A 180 15.53 -34.83 1.32
N SER A 181 16.69 -34.82 0.67
CA SER A 181 17.25 -36.05 0.12
C SER A 181 18.75 -36.08 0.40
N VAL A 182 19.12 -37.10 1.15
CA VAL A 182 20.48 -37.46 1.47
C VAL A 182 21.05 -38.20 0.27
N SER A 183 22.13 -37.70 -0.34
CA SER A 183 23.11 -38.56 -1.01
C SER A 183 24.52 -37.94 -0.94
N LYS A 184 25.43 -38.77 -0.44
CA LYS A 184 26.85 -38.64 -0.02
C LYS A 184 27.81 -37.72 -0.82
N PRO A 185 28.97 -37.38 -0.20
CA PRO A 185 29.92 -36.37 -0.71
C PRO A 185 31.12 -36.93 -1.51
N SER A 186 31.78 -35.98 -2.21
CA SER A 186 33.21 -35.90 -2.60
C SER A 186 33.66 -36.44 -3.97
N PRO A 187 34.80 -35.97 -4.58
CA PRO A 187 35.56 -34.71 -4.37
C PRO A 187 36.06 -33.99 -5.67
N CYS A 188 36.42 -32.70 -5.50
CA CYS A 188 37.48 -31.90 -6.17
C CYS A 188 37.60 -31.82 -7.72
N LEU A 189 37.63 -30.57 -8.26
CA LEU A 189 38.72 -30.02 -9.12
C LEU A 189 38.52 -28.51 -9.41
N ARG A 190 39.65 -27.82 -9.63
CA ARG A 190 39.97 -26.38 -9.55
C ARG A 190 39.23 -25.39 -10.48
N PRO A 191 39.28 -24.06 -10.17
CA PRO A 191 38.82 -22.99 -11.05
C PRO A 191 39.83 -22.65 -12.17
N TYR A 192 39.35 -22.52 -13.41
CA TYR A 192 40.09 -21.90 -14.52
C TYR A 192 39.60 -20.46 -14.72
N LEU A 193 40.50 -19.50 -14.56
CA LEU A 193 40.37 -18.11 -15.01
C LEU A 193 40.75 -18.01 -16.50
N PRO A 194 39.97 -17.32 -17.35
CA PRO A 194 40.44 -16.95 -18.69
C PRO A 194 41.24 -15.62 -18.67
N PRO A 195 42.16 -15.44 -19.63
CA PRO A 195 43.11 -14.32 -19.66
C PRO A 195 42.47 -13.02 -20.13
N ARG A 196 42.97 -11.90 -19.60
CA ARG A 196 42.69 -10.55 -20.10
C ARG A 196 43.40 -10.35 -21.44
N LEU A 197 42.66 -9.79 -22.41
CA LEU A 197 43.20 -8.98 -23.50
C LEU A 197 42.82 -7.53 -23.23
#